data_AF-A0A960HW64-F1
#
_entry.id   AF-A0A960HW64-F1
#
_cell.length_a   1.000
_cell.length_b   1.000
_cell.length_c   1.000
_cell.angle_alpha   90.00
_cell.angle_beta   90.00
_cell.angle_gamma   90.00
#
_symmetry.space_group_name_H-M   'P 1'
#
loop_
_entity.id
_entity.type
_entity.pdbx_description
1 polymer ?
#
loop_
_entity_poly.entity_id
_entity_poly.type
_entity_poly.pdbx_seq_one_letter_code
_entity_poly.pdbx_strand_id
1 'polypeptide(L)'
;DGGDVCLIGVGKMFGTCLEAAALLADEGIEATVWDPRVVKPLDEAMLDDAARFDLVVTVEDGLREGGIGSAIAAAVERRTEGSGRSPRVAVQGVPVAYIPHGKPDAILADLALDPAGIAATTRTLLA
;
A
#
# COMPACT_ATOMS: atom_id res chain seq x y z
N ASP A 1 -13.25 -3.22 -14.29
CA ASP A 1 -13.86 -2.14 -13.51
C ASP A 1 -13.18 -2.08 -12.15
N GLY A 2 -11.88 -1.74 -12.15
CA GLY A 2 -11.04 -1.65 -10.95
C GLY A 2 -10.27 -0.35 -11.07
N GLY A 3 -10.23 0.43 -9.99
CA GLY A 3 -9.80 1.82 -9.99
C GLY A 3 -8.35 2.05 -10.43
N ASP A 4 -7.92 3.30 -10.43
CA ASP A 4 -6.59 3.74 -10.86
C ASP A 4 -5.45 3.14 -10.02
N VAL A 5 -5.74 2.76 -8.77
CA VAL A 5 -4.74 2.28 -7.79
C VAL A 5 -5.27 1.16 -6.90
N CYS A 6 -4.39 0.24 -6.52
CA CYS A 6 -4.65 -0.75 -5.47
C CYS A 6 -3.91 -0.37 -4.17
N LEU A 7 -4.64 -0.17 -3.07
CA LEU A 7 -4.09 0.03 -1.73
C LEU A 7 -4.19 -1.29 -0.94
N ILE A 8 -3.09 -1.75 -0.36
CA ILE A 8 -3.06 -2.96 0.46
C ILE A 8 -2.66 -2.58 1.88
N GLY A 9 -3.64 -2.52 2.78
CA GLY A 9 -3.43 -2.15 4.17
C GLY A 9 -3.23 -3.38 5.06
N VAL A 10 -2.07 -3.48 5.71
CA VAL A 10 -1.74 -4.61 6.59
C VAL A 10 -2.15 -4.30 8.03
N GLY A 11 -2.96 -5.19 8.63
CA GLY A 11 -3.40 -5.04 10.02
C GLY A 11 -4.22 -3.77 10.22
N LYS A 12 -3.85 -2.94 11.21
CA LYS A 12 -4.60 -1.70 11.50
C LYS A 12 -4.62 -0.71 10.33
N MET A 13 -3.65 -0.81 9.40
CA MET A 13 -3.55 0.09 8.27
C MET A 13 -4.66 -0.11 7.24
N PHE A 14 -5.43 -1.21 7.29
CA PHE A 14 -6.60 -1.38 6.44
C PHE A 14 -7.61 -0.25 6.62
N GLY A 15 -7.94 0.12 7.86
CA GLY A 15 -8.84 1.25 8.14
C GLY A 15 -8.30 2.57 7.59
N THR A 16 -7.01 2.83 7.80
CA THR A 16 -6.33 4.03 7.28
C THR A 16 -6.35 4.08 5.75
N CYS A 17 -6.18 2.95 5.05
CA CYS A 17 -6.30 2.87 3.60
C CYS A 17 -7.72 3.13 3.09
N LEU A 18 -8.76 2.73 3.83
CA LEU A 18 -10.14 3.06 3.48
C LEU A 18 -10.40 4.57 3.58
N GLU A 19 -9.87 5.22 4.61
CA GLU A 19 -9.95 6.68 4.76
C GLU A 19 -9.15 7.40 3.66
N ALA A 20 -7.95 6.92 3.32
CA ALA A 20 -7.16 7.45 2.21
C ALA A 20 -7.88 7.28 0.86
N ALA A 21 -8.53 6.13 0.63
CA ALA A 21 -9.33 5.89 -0.56
C ALA A 21 -10.51 6.86 -0.68
N ALA A 22 -11.16 7.22 0.43
CA ALA A 22 -12.21 8.23 0.43
C ALA A 22 -11.67 9.62 0.04
N LEU A 23 -10.50 10.02 0.56
CA LEU A 23 -9.84 11.28 0.18
C LEU A 23 -9.44 11.29 -1.31
N LEU A 24 -8.98 10.16 -1.85
CA LEU A 24 -8.65 10.02 -3.28
C LEU A 24 -9.91 10.10 -4.15
N ALA A 25 -11.01 9.50 -3.71
CA ALA A 25 -12.29 9.51 -4.42
C ALA A 25 -12.87 10.93 -4.56
N ASP A 26 -12.71 11.79 -3.54
CA ASP A 26 -13.09 13.21 -3.60
C ASP A 26 -12.35 13.98 -4.71
N GLU A 27 -11.21 13.46 -5.16
CA GLU A 27 -10.38 14.02 -6.25
C GLU A 27 -10.55 13.25 -7.57
N GLY A 28 -11.49 12.30 -7.64
CA GLY A 28 -11.79 11.50 -8.82
C GLY A 28 -10.81 10.35 -9.08
N ILE A 29 -10.00 9.96 -8.08
CA ILE A 29 -9.09 8.81 -8.16
C ILE A 29 -9.77 7.62 -7.48
N GLU A 30 -10.04 6.56 -8.24
CA GLU A 30 -10.65 5.35 -7.67
C GLU A 30 -9.58 4.41 -7.10
N ALA A 31 -9.74 4.00 -5.84
CA ALA A 31 -8.82 3.09 -5.18
C ALA A 31 -9.52 1.78 -4.77
N THR A 32 -8.99 0.65 -5.22
CA THR A 32 -9.35 -0.66 -4.66
C THR A 32 -8.55 -0.90 -3.39
N VAL A 33 -9.20 -1.29 -2.28
CA VAL A 33 -8.52 -1.53 -1.00
C VAL A 33 -8.60 -2.99 -0.59
N TRP A 34 -7.45 -3.60 -0.33
CA TRP A 34 -7.33 -4.98 0.14
C TRP A 34 -6.85 -5.05 1.60
N ASP A 35 -7.49 -5.94 2.36
CA ASP A 35 -6.98 -6.46 3.64
C ASP A 35 -6.43 -7.88 3.41
N PRO A 36 -5.12 -8.11 3.56
CA PRO A 36 -4.54 -9.44 3.44
C PRO A 36 -5.09 -10.44 4.47
N ARG A 37 -5.48 -9.99 5.67
CA ARG A 37 -5.86 -10.75 6.89
C ARG A 37 -4.81 -11.73 7.42
N VAL A 38 -4.13 -12.46 6.54
CA VAL A 38 -3.03 -13.38 6.78
C VAL A 38 -1.87 -12.99 5.87
N VAL A 39 -0.71 -12.72 6.45
CA VAL A 39 0.47 -12.24 5.70
C VAL A 39 1.42 -13.36 5.26
N LYS A 40 1.21 -14.57 5.78
CA LYS A 40 1.97 -15.77 5.39
C LYS A 40 1.13 -17.04 5.57
N PRO A 41 0.77 -17.75 4.49
CA PRO A 41 0.99 -17.36 3.09
C PRO A 41 0.21 -16.08 2.72
N LEU A 42 0.62 -15.40 1.65
CA LEU A 42 -0.13 -14.27 1.10
C LEU A 42 -1.39 -14.77 0.39
N ASP A 43 -2.43 -13.93 0.34
CA ASP A 43 -3.66 -14.23 -0.39
C ASP A 43 -3.42 -14.18 -1.91
N GLU A 44 -3.60 -15.31 -2.59
CA GLU A 44 -3.35 -15.43 -4.02
C GLU A 44 -4.32 -14.59 -4.87
N ALA A 45 -5.59 -14.44 -4.44
CA ALA A 45 -6.58 -13.64 -5.16
C ALA A 45 -6.28 -12.14 -5.04
N MET A 46 -5.83 -11.70 -3.86
CA MET A 46 -5.33 -10.34 -3.67
C MET A 46 -4.14 -10.05 -4.61
N LEU A 47 -3.19 -10.98 -4.71
CA LEU A 47 -2.01 -10.80 -5.55
C LEU A 47 -2.35 -10.82 -7.05
N ASP A 48 -3.28 -11.67 -7.46
CA ASP A 48 -3.77 -11.72 -8.84
C ASP A 48 -4.51 -10.43 -9.21
N ASP A 49 -5.29 -9.86 -8.29
CA ASP A 49 -5.95 -8.58 -8.51
C ASP A 49 -4.93 -7.43 -8.56
N ALA A 50 -4.01 -7.36 -7.58
CA ALA A 50 -2.96 -6.34 -7.52
C ALA A 50 -2.10 -6.29 -8.79
N ALA A 51 -1.83 -7.44 -9.42
CA ALA A 51 -1.06 -7.54 -10.65
C ALA A 51 -1.73 -6.86 -11.88
N ARG A 52 -3.01 -6.50 -11.79
CA ARG A 52 -3.78 -5.91 -12.90
C ARG A 52 -3.74 -4.38 -12.92
N PHE A 53 -3.30 -3.75 -11.83
CA PHE A 53 -3.22 -2.30 -11.70
C PHE A 53 -1.93 -1.76 -12.30
N ASP A 54 -1.86 -0.44 -12.50
CA ASP A 54 -0.60 0.24 -12.86
C ASP A 54 0.17 0.69 -11.61
N LEU A 55 -0.53 0.92 -10.50
CA LEU A 55 0.04 1.28 -9.19
C LEU A 55 -0.55 0.41 -8.07
N VAL A 56 0.34 -0.14 -7.25
CA VAL A 56 0.00 -0.80 -5.98
C VAL A 56 0.73 -0.06 -4.86
N VAL A 57 0.03 0.32 -3.80
CA VAL A 57 0.63 0.91 -2.59
C VAL A 57 0.34 -0.02 -1.42
N THR A 58 1.39 -0.59 -0.85
CA THR A 58 1.30 -1.39 0.38
C THR A 58 1.55 -0.48 1.57
N VAL A 59 0.76 -0.64 2.63
CA VAL A 59 0.83 0.21 3.83
C VAL A 59 0.82 -0.67 5.08
N GLU A 60 1.87 -0.59 5.88
CA GLU A 60 1.97 -1.32 7.15
C GLU A 60 2.60 -0.46 8.26
N ASP A 61 2.07 -0.58 9.50
CA ASP A 61 2.78 -0.13 10.71
C ASP A 61 3.81 -1.20 11.13
N GLY A 62 4.70 -1.48 10.20
CA GLY A 62 5.75 -2.50 10.23
C GLY A 62 6.94 -2.03 9.41
N LEU A 63 7.98 -2.85 9.27
CA LEU A 63 9.18 -2.43 8.55
C LEU A 63 8.90 -2.23 7.06
N ARG A 64 9.25 -1.05 6.52
CA ARG A 64 9.21 -0.81 5.07
C ARG A 64 10.17 -1.74 4.34
N GLU A 65 11.42 -1.79 4.80
CA GLU A 65 12.45 -2.66 4.24
C GLU A 65 12.33 -4.08 4.82
N GLY A 66 12.00 -5.05 3.97
CA GLY A 66 11.93 -6.46 4.36
C GLY A 66 10.66 -6.88 5.12
N GLY A 67 9.69 -5.97 5.28
CA GLY A 67 8.37 -6.29 5.83
C GLY A 67 7.43 -6.98 4.83
N ILE A 68 6.13 -6.92 5.12
CA ILE A 68 5.10 -7.60 4.34
C ILE A 68 4.92 -6.95 2.97
N GLY A 69 4.98 -5.62 2.89
CA GLY A 69 4.89 -4.88 1.63
C GLY A 69 6.03 -5.24 0.67
N SER A 70 7.25 -5.45 1.19
CA SER A 70 8.38 -5.96 0.39
C SER A 70 8.11 -7.37 -0.17
N ALA A 71 7.48 -8.25 0.63
CA ALA A 71 7.12 -9.59 0.18
C ALA A 71 6.00 -9.57 -0.88
N ILE A 72 5.01 -8.69 -0.73
CA ILE A 72 3.95 -8.46 -1.72
C ILE A 72 4.55 -7.94 -3.02
N ALA A 73 5.43 -6.94 -2.96
CA ALA A 73 6.10 -6.39 -4.15
C ALA A 73 6.80 -7.48 -4.96
N ALA A 74 7.61 -8.31 -4.29
CA ALA A 74 8.29 -9.43 -4.94
C ALA A 74 7.32 -10.49 -5.49
N ALA A 75 6.18 -10.72 -4.83
CA ALA A 75 5.17 -11.68 -5.29
C ALA A 75 4.39 -11.19 -6.51
N VAL A 76 4.07 -9.89 -6.56
CA VAL A 76 3.44 -9.24 -7.71
C VAL A 76 4.40 -9.20 -8.90
N GLU A 77 5.68 -8.85 -8.68
CA GLU A 77 6.71 -8.88 -9.71
C GLU A 77 6.79 -10.26 -10.38
N ARG A 78 6.93 -11.34 -9.60
CA ARG A 78 6.95 -12.72 -10.11
C ARG A 78 5.71 -13.11 -10.91
N ARG A 79 4.53 -12.64 -10.52
CA ARG A 79 3.28 -12.92 -11.26
C ARG A 79 3.24 -12.27 -12.64
N THR A 80 3.89 -11.12 -12.76
CA THR A 80 3.92 -10.33 -14.00
C THR A 80 5.15 -10.60 -14.86
N GLU A 81 6.01 -11.53 -14.46
CA GLU A 81 7.22 -11.89 -15.19
C GLU A 81 6.88 -12.37 -16.61
N GLY A 82 7.52 -11.78 -17.62
CA GLY A 82 7.28 -12.09 -19.03
C GLY A 82 5.96 -11.54 -19.62
N SER A 83 5.11 -10.88 -18.84
CA SER A 83 3.84 -10.32 -19.33
C SER A 83 3.99 -8.99 -20.10
N GLY A 84 5.15 -8.33 -19.98
CA GLY A 84 5.42 -7.02 -20.58
C GLY A 84 4.76 -5.83 -19.87
N ARG A 85 3.97 -6.07 -18.80
CA ARG A 85 3.36 -5.03 -17.96
C ARG A 85 3.43 -5.47 -16.50
N SER A 86 3.95 -4.61 -15.63
CA SER A 86 4.02 -4.87 -14.20
C SER A 86 3.62 -3.60 -13.45
N PRO A 87 2.80 -3.69 -12.39
CA PRO A 87 2.47 -2.52 -11.58
C PRO A 87 3.74 -1.96 -10.96
N ARG A 88 3.80 -0.63 -10.84
CA ARG A 88 4.69 0.00 -9.89
C ARG A 88 4.19 -0.35 -8.49
N VAL A 89 5.01 -1.02 -7.68
CA VAL A 89 4.67 -1.31 -6.28
C VAL A 89 5.44 -0.37 -5.35
N ALA A 90 4.71 0.48 -4.63
CA ALA A 90 5.25 1.34 -3.58
C ALA A 90 5.04 0.69 -2.20
N VAL A 91 6.08 0.69 -1.37
CA VAL A 91 6.04 0.14 -0.02
C VAL A 91 6.12 1.27 0.99
N GLN A 92 5.01 1.53 1.69
CA GLN A 92 4.94 2.44 2.82
C GLN A 92 4.96 1.65 4.12
N GLY A 93 5.91 2.00 4.98
CA GLY A 93 6.02 1.44 6.31
C GLY A 93 7.06 2.20 7.12
N VAL A 94 7.32 1.72 8.33
CA VAL A 94 8.32 2.28 9.24
C VAL A 94 9.71 1.98 8.70
N PRO A 95 10.56 3.00 8.44
CA PRO A 95 11.89 2.78 7.92
C PRO A 95 12.78 2.09 8.96
N VAL A 96 13.78 1.32 8.49
CA VAL A 96 14.86 0.79 9.35
C VAL A 96 15.78 1.95 9.79
N ALA A 97 15.32 2.69 10.79
CA ALA A 97 15.98 3.85 11.36
C ALA A 97 15.55 4.07 12.82
N TYR A 98 16.25 4.94 13.53
CA TYR A 98 15.79 5.42 14.82
C TYR A 98 14.57 6.34 14.64
N ILE A 99 13.49 6.03 15.35
CA ILE A 99 12.28 6.85 15.39
C ILE A 99 12.21 7.53 16.77
N PRO A 100 12.15 8.87 16.85
CA PRO A 100 11.93 9.58 18.10
C PRO A 100 10.64 9.13 18.79
N HIS A 101 10.64 9.15 20.12
CA HIS A 101 9.46 8.84 20.90
C HIS A 101 8.38 9.92 20.73
N GLY A 102 7.12 9.51 20.75
CA GLY A 102 5.98 10.39 20.52
C GLY A 102 4.68 9.62 20.66
N LYS A 103 3.56 10.31 20.43
CA LYS A 103 2.26 9.64 20.33
C LYS A 103 2.25 8.78 19.05
N PRO A 104 1.71 7.54 19.08
CA PRO A 104 1.70 6.66 17.92
C PRO A 104 1.16 7.33 16.65
N ASP A 105 0.01 8.01 16.72
CA ASP A 105 -0.60 8.65 15.56
C ASP A 105 0.24 9.79 14.98
N ALA A 106 0.96 10.54 15.84
CA ALA A 106 1.85 11.59 15.40
C ALA A 106 3.07 11.01 14.66
N ILE A 107 3.63 9.91 15.17
CA ILE A 107 4.74 9.20 14.51
C ILE A 107 4.28 8.67 13.15
N LEU A 108 3.09 8.09 13.06
CA LEU A 108 2.57 7.57 11.79
C LEU A 108 2.33 8.70 10.78
N ALA A 109 1.76 9.83 11.20
CA ALA A 109 1.58 11.00 10.33
C ALA A 109 2.93 11.55 9.83
N ASP A 110 3.94 11.65 10.70
CA ASP A 110 5.30 12.08 10.33
C ASP A 110 5.94 11.13 9.29
N LEU A 111 5.55 9.86 9.28
CA LEU A 111 5.97 8.84 8.33
C LEU A 111 5.05 8.73 7.09
N ALA A 112 4.06 9.61 6.96
CA ALA A 112 3.01 9.55 5.93
C ALA A 112 2.21 8.22 5.92
N LEU A 113 2.05 7.62 7.10
CA LEU A 113 1.24 6.42 7.37
C LEU A 113 -0.12 6.78 8.00
N ASP A 114 -0.59 8.00 7.78
CA ASP A 114 -1.95 8.46 8.07
C ASP A 114 -2.76 8.61 6.76
N PRO A 115 -4.09 8.82 6.81
CA PRO A 115 -4.91 8.86 5.61
C PRO A 115 -4.45 9.93 4.60
N ALA A 116 -4.09 11.11 5.11
CA ALA A 116 -3.64 12.22 4.29
C ALA A 116 -2.28 11.95 3.63
N GLY A 117 -1.33 11.37 4.37
CA GLY A 117 -0.01 10.99 3.87
C GLY A 117 -0.05 9.87 2.84
N ILE A 118 -0.88 8.86 3.04
CA ILE A 118 -1.12 7.79 2.05
C ILE A 118 -1.70 8.39 0.77
N ALA A 119 -2.79 9.18 0.87
CA ALA A 119 -3.41 9.80 -0.30
C ALA A 119 -2.44 10.73 -1.06
N ALA A 120 -1.64 11.53 -0.34
CA ALA A 120 -0.64 12.41 -0.95
C ALA A 120 0.48 11.63 -1.66
N THR A 121 0.92 10.52 -1.06
CA THR A 121 1.90 9.61 -1.67
C THR A 121 1.32 9.01 -2.94
N THR A 122 0.11 8.46 -2.88
CA THR A 122 -0.57 7.87 -4.04
C THR A 122 -0.72 8.86 -5.19
N ARG A 123 -1.15 10.11 -4.93
CA ARG A 123 -1.24 11.17 -5.96
C ARG A 123 0.10 11.45 -6.63
N THR A 124 1.15 11.55 -5.83
CA THR A 124 2.51 11.81 -6.33
C THR A 124 3.02 10.68 -7.23
N LEU A 125 2.58 9.44 -6.97
CA LEU A 125 2.99 8.27 -7.74
C LEU A 125 2.19 8.07 -9.04
N LEU A 126 0.98 8.63 -9.12
CA LEU A 126 0.11 8.61 -10.30
C LEU A 126 0.42 9.71 -11.33
N ALA A 127 1.05 10.81 -10.89
CA ALA A 127 1.51 11.91 -11.75
C ALA A 127 2.72 11.52 -12.61
#